data_AF-A0A958JPB8-F1
#
_entry.id   AF-A0A958JPB8-F1
#
_cell.length_a   1.000
_cell.length_b   1.000
_cell.length_c   1.000
_cell.angle_alpha   90.00
_cell.angle_beta   90.00
_cell.angle_gamma   90.00
#
_symmetry.space_group_name_H-M   'P 1'
#
loop_
_entity.id
_entity.type
_entity.pdbx_description
1 polymer ?
#
loop_
_entity_poly.entity_id
_entity_poly.type
_entity_poly.pdbx_seq_one_letter_code
_entity_poly.pdbx_strand_id
1 'polypeptide(L)'
;MSLARILTLSSHGRAFQLLLLGIVVLNLAGCIVRTWSADDLVSYSYHLRKAEEYQRQGNFGKAIEAYEQHIASRLEIENRPKWENPYFYNLLIGDLYLKEELIEKALAEYEYAQKQNVSEGLVSDRFRLVANWLAEHDRIEEAIEILNKYRSSDPLLYDLMRDRLARTLVEREEEKMSERP
;
A
#
# COMPACT_ATOMS: atom_id res chain seq x y z
N MET A 1 -43.97 -76.40 34.05
CA MET A 1 -42.81 -75.50 34.05
C MET A 1 -41.94 -75.82 32.85
N SER A 2 -41.91 -74.97 31.83
CA SER A 2 -40.69 -74.43 31.21
C SER A 2 -41.07 -73.63 29.95
N LEU A 3 -40.67 -72.36 29.93
CA LEU A 3 -41.02 -71.33 28.98
C LEU A 3 -40.16 -71.46 27.72
N ALA A 4 -40.73 -71.97 26.63
CA ALA A 4 -40.17 -71.84 25.29
C ALA A 4 -40.96 -70.79 24.52
N ARG A 5 -40.40 -69.58 24.38
CA ARG A 5 -40.64 -68.58 23.32
C ARG A 5 -40.22 -67.20 23.80
N ILE A 6 -39.00 -66.78 23.50
CA ILE A 6 -38.66 -65.35 23.41
C ILE A 6 -37.71 -65.13 22.22
N LEU A 7 -38.33 -64.63 21.15
CA LEU A 7 -37.89 -63.55 20.26
C LEU A 7 -36.59 -63.74 19.45
N THR A 8 -36.84 -64.05 18.17
CA THR A 8 -36.10 -63.64 16.98
C THR A 8 -35.63 -62.18 17.06
N LEU A 9 -34.32 -61.97 17.22
CA LEU A 9 -33.69 -60.67 17.00
C LEU A 9 -33.64 -60.37 15.50
N SER A 10 -34.42 -59.37 15.10
CA SER A 10 -34.40 -58.76 13.76
C SER A 10 -33.04 -58.13 13.46
N SER A 11 -32.39 -58.59 12.39
CA SER A 11 -31.11 -58.06 11.88
C SER A 11 -31.21 -56.67 11.24
N HIS A 12 -32.40 -56.06 11.20
CA HIS A 12 -32.66 -54.83 10.44
C HIS A 12 -32.46 -53.53 11.26
N GLY A 13 -32.29 -53.61 12.59
CA GLY A 13 -32.12 -52.42 13.45
C GLY A 13 -30.70 -51.85 13.51
N ARG A 14 -29.67 -52.64 13.20
CA ARG A 14 -28.26 -52.21 13.28
C ARG A 14 -27.75 -51.51 12.04
N ALA A 15 -28.32 -51.80 10.87
CA ALA A 15 -27.98 -51.11 9.63
C ALA A 15 -28.48 -49.65 9.62
N PHE A 16 -29.62 -49.38 10.27
CA PHE A 16 -30.22 -48.04 10.28
C PHE A 16 -29.55 -47.08 11.28
N GLN A 17 -29.06 -47.59 12.41
CA GLN A 17 -28.30 -46.78 13.38
C GLN A 17 -26.91 -46.36 12.87
N LEU A 18 -26.28 -47.14 11.99
CA LEU A 18 -25.00 -46.78 11.38
C LEU A 18 -25.15 -45.78 10.23
N LEU A 19 -26.32 -45.75 9.56
CA LEU A 19 -26.58 -44.80 8.47
C LEU A 19 -26.91 -43.38 9.00
N LEU A 20 -27.52 -43.28 10.18
CA LEU A 20 -27.81 -42.00 10.83
C LEU A 20 -26.60 -41.36 11.52
N LEU A 21 -25.60 -42.17 11.95
CA LEU A 21 -24.34 -41.65 12.47
C LEU A 21 -23.41 -41.13 11.34
N GLY A 22 -23.53 -41.68 10.13
CA GLY A 22 -22.75 -41.25 8.97
C GLY A 22 -23.14 -39.86 8.43
N ILE A 23 -24.40 -39.45 8.55
CA ILE A 23 -24.88 -38.16 8.02
C ILE A 23 -24.59 -36.98 8.97
N VAL A 24 -24.45 -37.24 10.27
CA VAL A 24 -24.11 -36.17 11.25
C VAL A 24 -22.61 -35.82 11.21
N VAL A 25 -21.74 -36.78 10.90
CA VAL A 25 -20.29 -36.50 10.76
C VAL A 25 -19.98 -35.74 9.46
N LEU A 26 -20.78 -35.91 8.41
CA LEU A 26 -20.60 -35.21 7.13
C LEU A 26 -21.08 -33.75 7.12
N ASN A 27 -21.85 -33.30 8.13
CA ASN A 27 -22.31 -31.91 8.22
C ASN A 27 -21.46 -31.01 9.13
N LEU A 28 -20.51 -31.57 9.89
CA LEU A 28 -19.54 -30.77 10.68
C LEU A 28 -18.28 -30.39 9.88
N ALA A 29 -18.09 -30.96 8.69
CA ALA A 29 -17.02 -30.57 7.75
C ALA A 29 -17.48 -29.48 6.74
N GLY A 30 -18.71 -28.99 6.85
CA GLY A 30 -19.29 -27.97 5.96
C GLY A 30 -19.00 -26.52 6.37
N CYS A 31 -18.30 -26.29 7.48
CA CYS A 31 -17.69 -25.00 7.75
C CYS A 31 -16.30 -24.97 7.12
N ILE A 32 -16.25 -24.86 5.78
CA ILE A 32 -15.07 -24.33 5.11
C ILE A 32 -15.02 -22.85 5.48
N VAL A 33 -14.51 -22.59 6.69
CA VAL A 33 -13.77 -21.36 6.93
C VAL A 33 -12.76 -21.32 5.81
N ARG A 34 -12.87 -20.33 4.93
CA ARG A 34 -11.87 -19.98 3.92
C ARG A 34 -10.63 -19.60 4.72
N THR A 35 -9.89 -20.62 5.18
CA THR A 35 -8.71 -20.46 6.01
C THR A 35 -7.73 -19.71 5.14
N TRP A 36 -7.33 -18.54 5.61
CA TRP A 36 -6.21 -17.79 5.07
C TRP A 36 -5.07 -18.78 4.94
N SER A 37 -4.70 -19.14 3.72
CA SER A 37 -3.60 -20.06 3.54
C SER A 37 -2.35 -19.34 4.07
N ALA A 38 -1.52 -20.05 4.84
CA ALA A 38 -0.26 -19.47 5.30
C ALA A 38 0.61 -18.97 4.12
N ASP A 39 0.39 -19.53 2.92
CA ASP A 39 1.04 -19.13 1.68
C ASP A 39 0.69 -17.69 1.26
N ASP A 40 -0.56 -17.24 1.43
CA ASP A 40 -0.98 -15.86 1.09
C ASP A 40 -0.35 -14.81 2.03
N LEU A 41 -0.18 -15.14 3.32
CA LEU A 41 0.48 -14.27 4.32
C LEU A 41 2.01 -14.26 4.18
N VAL A 42 2.60 -15.38 3.79
CA VAL A 42 4.04 -15.47 3.53
C VAL A 42 4.40 -14.72 2.23
N SER A 43 3.59 -14.86 1.18
CA SER A 43 3.74 -14.11 -0.08
C SER A 43 3.55 -12.60 0.10
N TYR A 44 2.54 -12.19 0.89
CA TYR A 44 2.28 -10.79 1.27
C TYR A 44 3.55 -10.07 1.76
N SER A 45 4.29 -10.69 2.65
CA SER A 45 5.49 -10.08 3.24
C SER A 45 6.70 -10.14 2.32
N TYR A 46 6.67 -10.98 1.28
CA TYR A 46 7.87 -11.31 0.51
C TYR A 46 8.30 -10.17 -0.40
N HIS A 47 7.41 -9.66 -1.26
CA HIS A 47 7.71 -8.59 -2.19
C HIS A 47 8.00 -7.28 -1.45
N LEU A 48 7.21 -6.94 -0.43
CA LEU A 48 7.46 -5.80 0.43
C LEU A 48 8.84 -5.86 1.10
N ARG A 49 9.17 -6.97 1.76
CA ARG A 49 10.47 -7.12 2.43
C ARG A 49 11.63 -7.04 1.43
N LYS A 50 11.46 -7.57 0.23
CA LYS A 50 12.45 -7.43 -0.86
C LYS A 50 12.62 -5.97 -1.28
N ALA A 51 11.51 -5.25 -1.46
CA ALA A 51 11.54 -3.84 -1.82
C ALA A 51 12.31 -3.03 -0.77
N GLU A 52 12.01 -3.24 0.51
CA GLU A 52 12.69 -2.57 1.63
C GLU A 52 14.18 -2.97 1.73
N GLU A 53 14.53 -4.22 1.45
CA GLU A 53 15.92 -4.68 1.40
C GLU A 53 16.69 -4.01 0.24
N TYR A 54 16.13 -4.02 -0.97
CA TYR A 54 16.74 -3.37 -2.12
C TYR A 54 16.88 -1.86 -1.91
N GLN A 55 15.88 -1.21 -1.30
CA GLN A 55 15.96 0.19 -0.92
C GLN A 55 17.09 0.46 0.07
N ARG A 56 17.26 -0.38 1.11
CA ARG A 56 18.37 -0.26 2.08
C ARG A 56 19.74 -0.46 1.44
N GLN A 57 19.82 -1.27 0.39
CA GLN A 57 21.03 -1.49 -0.40
C GLN A 57 21.29 -0.40 -1.46
N GLY A 58 20.38 0.58 -1.62
CA GLY A 58 20.47 1.61 -2.66
C GLY A 58 20.14 1.09 -4.07
N ASN A 59 19.58 -0.12 -4.19
CA ASN A 59 19.16 -0.68 -5.48
C ASN A 59 17.73 -0.25 -5.79
N PHE A 60 17.55 1.02 -6.15
CA PHE A 60 16.23 1.64 -6.29
C PHE A 60 15.39 1.04 -7.41
N GLY A 61 15.99 0.71 -8.57
CA GLY A 61 15.28 0.01 -9.64
C GLY A 61 14.66 -1.32 -9.19
N LYS A 62 15.41 -2.18 -8.50
CA LYS A 62 14.86 -3.44 -7.97
C LYS A 62 13.86 -3.23 -6.84
N ALA A 63 14.02 -2.16 -6.05
CA ALA A 63 13.06 -1.82 -5.02
C ALA A 63 11.71 -1.41 -5.62
N ILE A 64 11.73 -0.62 -6.70
CA ILE A 64 10.54 -0.23 -7.46
C ILE A 64 9.83 -1.46 -8.03
N GLU A 65 10.55 -2.34 -8.75
CA GLU A 65 9.98 -3.59 -9.29
C GLU A 65 9.32 -4.45 -8.20
N ALA A 66 9.96 -4.54 -7.03
CA ALA A 66 9.42 -5.30 -5.90
C ALA A 66 8.19 -4.63 -5.27
N TYR A 67 8.13 -3.29 -5.18
CA TYR A 67 6.93 -2.58 -4.75
C TYR A 67 5.78 -2.76 -5.76
N GLU A 68 6.04 -2.71 -7.06
CA GLU A 68 5.02 -2.95 -8.09
C GLU A 68 4.44 -4.38 -7.99
N GLN A 69 5.30 -5.38 -7.83
CA GLN A 69 4.87 -6.76 -7.59
C GLN A 69 4.05 -6.89 -6.30
N HIS A 70 4.45 -6.18 -5.25
CA HIS A 70 3.68 -6.14 -4.00
C HIS A 70 2.28 -5.57 -4.23
N ILE A 71 2.16 -4.40 -4.87
CA ILE A 71 0.88 -3.78 -5.22
C ILE A 71 0.00 -4.76 -6.01
N ALA A 72 0.56 -5.37 -7.07
CA ALA A 72 -0.17 -6.34 -7.90
C ALA A 72 -0.70 -7.52 -7.05
N SER A 73 0.16 -8.14 -6.24
CA SER A 73 -0.24 -9.25 -5.36
C SER A 73 -1.33 -8.85 -4.37
N ARG A 74 -1.31 -7.61 -3.85
CA ARG A 74 -2.36 -7.14 -2.94
C ARG A 74 -3.68 -6.94 -3.65
N LEU A 75 -3.66 -6.45 -4.89
CA LEU A 75 -4.86 -6.21 -5.69
C LEU A 75 -5.59 -7.51 -6.07
N GLU A 76 -4.87 -8.63 -6.19
CA GLU A 76 -5.44 -9.96 -6.48
C GLU A 76 -6.23 -10.55 -5.29
N ILE A 77 -6.03 -10.04 -4.08
CA ILE A 77 -6.69 -10.58 -2.88
C ILE A 77 -8.11 -10.02 -2.76
N GLU A 78 -9.10 -10.89 -2.99
CA GLU A 78 -10.53 -10.57 -2.96
C GLU A 78 -11.02 -10.04 -1.59
N ASN A 79 -10.54 -10.64 -0.49
CA ASN A 79 -10.99 -10.34 0.87
C ASN A 79 -9.99 -9.47 1.64
N ARG A 80 -9.35 -8.52 0.96
CA ARG A 80 -8.41 -7.57 1.57
C ARG A 80 -9.13 -6.66 2.58
N PRO A 81 -8.50 -6.28 3.71
CA PRO A 81 -9.10 -5.32 4.63
C PRO A 81 -9.46 -4.01 3.92
N LYS A 82 -10.65 -3.46 4.21
CA LYS A 82 -11.15 -2.23 3.56
C LYS A 82 -10.28 -0.99 3.81
N TRP A 83 -9.56 -0.97 4.94
CA TRP A 83 -8.66 0.12 5.29
C TRP A 83 -7.36 0.08 4.50
N GLU A 84 -7.06 -1.05 3.84
CA GLU A 84 -5.84 -1.20 3.07
C GLU A 84 -6.03 -0.68 1.65
N ASN A 85 -5.22 0.32 1.32
CA ASN A 85 -5.08 0.83 -0.04
C ASN A 85 -3.68 0.46 -0.59
N PRO A 86 -3.55 -0.57 -1.45
CA PRO A 86 -2.26 -0.97 -2.01
C PRO A 86 -1.54 0.16 -2.76
N TYR A 87 -2.28 1.12 -3.32
CA TYR A 87 -1.67 2.25 -4.02
C TYR A 87 -0.94 3.23 -3.10
N PHE A 88 -0.99 3.04 -1.78
CA PHE A 88 -0.09 3.73 -0.84
C PHE A 88 1.38 3.52 -1.22
N TYR A 89 1.76 2.35 -1.73
CA TYR A 89 3.14 2.06 -2.08
C TYR A 89 3.65 2.87 -3.29
N ASN A 90 2.76 3.47 -4.10
CA ASN A 90 3.17 4.45 -5.12
C ASN A 90 3.84 5.68 -4.48
N LEU A 91 3.52 6.05 -3.23
CA LEU A 91 4.25 7.09 -2.53
C LEU A 91 5.71 6.70 -2.28
N LEU A 92 5.98 5.43 -1.97
CA LEU A 92 7.35 4.95 -1.77
C LEU A 92 8.10 4.84 -3.09
N ILE A 93 7.44 4.40 -4.16
CA ILE A 93 8.01 4.40 -5.51
C ILE A 93 8.38 5.84 -5.93
N GLY A 94 7.50 6.80 -5.68
CA GLY A 94 7.80 8.22 -5.93
C GLY A 94 8.99 8.73 -5.10
N ASP A 95 9.08 8.34 -3.82
CA ASP A 95 10.22 8.69 -2.96
C ASP A 95 11.54 8.13 -3.52
N LEU A 96 11.53 6.94 -4.15
CA LEU A 96 12.68 6.35 -4.81
C LEU A 96 13.06 7.10 -6.10
N TYR A 97 12.08 7.46 -6.93
CA TYR A 97 12.34 8.28 -8.11
C TYR A 97 12.92 9.65 -7.74
N LEU A 98 12.44 10.27 -6.66
CA LEU A 98 12.98 11.54 -6.17
C LEU A 98 14.45 11.41 -5.75
N LYS A 99 14.84 10.29 -5.12
CA LYS A 99 16.24 10.00 -4.77
C LYS A 99 17.14 9.80 -5.99
N GLU A 100 16.58 9.36 -7.10
CA GLU A 100 17.28 9.27 -8.39
C GLU A 100 17.18 10.58 -9.21
N GLU A 101 16.68 11.66 -8.60
CA GLU A 101 16.49 12.97 -9.22
C GLU A 101 15.51 12.95 -10.42
N LEU A 102 14.65 11.92 -10.49
CA LEU A 102 13.64 11.73 -11.52
C LEU A 102 12.31 12.38 -11.10
N ILE A 103 12.30 13.71 -11.06
CA ILE A 103 11.23 14.52 -10.47
C ILE A 103 9.87 14.28 -11.12
N GLU A 104 9.82 14.21 -12.45
CA GLU A 104 8.57 14.03 -13.19
C GLU A 104 7.95 12.66 -12.89
N LYS A 105 8.79 11.62 -12.75
CA LYS A 105 8.32 10.29 -12.37
C LYS A 105 7.82 10.26 -10.93
N ALA A 106 8.53 10.92 -10.01
CA ALA A 106 8.09 11.03 -8.63
C ALA A 106 6.71 11.69 -8.53
N LEU A 107 6.52 12.82 -9.22
CA LEU A 107 5.23 13.54 -9.27
C LEU A 107 4.12 12.68 -9.88
N ALA A 108 4.41 11.94 -10.96
CA ALA A 108 3.44 11.05 -11.60
C ALA A 108 2.93 9.97 -10.63
N GLU A 109 3.82 9.38 -9.83
CA GLU A 109 3.46 8.37 -8.82
C GLU A 109 2.60 8.96 -7.69
N TYR A 110 2.92 10.16 -7.21
CA TYR A 110 2.12 10.84 -6.19
C TYR A 110 0.73 11.23 -6.71
N GLU A 111 0.64 11.77 -7.93
CA GLU A 111 -0.63 12.05 -8.59
C GLU A 111 -1.44 10.76 -8.81
N TYR A 112 -0.77 9.65 -9.17
CA TYR A 112 -1.44 8.37 -9.32
C TYR A 112 -1.98 7.86 -7.98
N ALA A 113 -1.19 7.91 -6.90
CA ALA A 113 -1.65 7.60 -5.55
C ALA A 113 -2.87 8.44 -5.15
N GLN A 114 -2.87 9.74 -5.45
CA GLN A 114 -4.02 10.63 -5.21
C GLN A 114 -5.28 10.16 -5.94
N LYS A 115 -5.16 9.85 -7.23
CA LYS A 115 -6.26 9.34 -8.06
C LYS A 115 -6.83 8.03 -7.51
N GLN A 116 -5.99 7.23 -6.86
CA GLN A 116 -6.37 5.98 -6.22
C GLN A 116 -6.88 6.16 -4.78
N ASN A 117 -7.22 7.39 -4.38
CA ASN A 117 -7.75 7.74 -3.06
C ASN A 117 -6.81 7.35 -1.90
N VAL A 118 -5.50 7.43 -2.11
CA VAL A 118 -4.55 7.46 -1.00
C VAL A 118 -4.77 8.76 -0.22
N SER A 119 -4.58 8.70 1.11
CA SER A 119 -4.84 9.83 2.02
C SER A 119 -4.25 11.14 1.49
N GLU A 120 -5.10 12.16 1.36
CA GLU A 120 -4.74 13.47 0.83
C GLU A 120 -3.58 14.11 1.61
N GLY A 121 -3.55 13.96 2.93
CA GLY A 121 -2.45 14.44 3.75
C GLY A 121 -1.12 13.78 3.38
N LEU A 122 -1.10 12.46 3.17
CA LEU A 122 0.12 11.73 2.81
C LEU A 122 0.64 12.13 1.43
N VAL A 123 -0.26 12.36 0.47
CA VAL A 123 0.11 12.83 -0.87
C VAL A 123 0.58 14.29 -0.82
N SER A 124 -0.13 15.13 -0.09
CA SER A 124 0.20 16.54 0.11
C SER A 124 1.60 16.72 0.71
N ASP A 125 1.98 15.86 1.66
CA ASP A 125 3.34 15.80 2.22
C ASP A 125 4.39 15.54 1.14
N ARG A 126 4.10 14.70 0.14
CA ARG A 126 5.03 14.35 -0.94
C ARG A 126 5.23 15.46 -1.95
N PHE A 127 4.19 16.21 -2.31
CA PHE A 127 4.38 17.39 -3.16
C PHE A 127 5.21 18.47 -2.46
N ARG A 128 5.02 18.66 -1.15
CA ARG A 128 5.87 19.56 -0.35
C ARG A 128 7.31 19.05 -0.24
N LEU A 129 7.50 17.73 -0.16
CA LEU A 129 8.82 17.11 -0.20
C LEU A 129 9.55 17.42 -1.52
N VAL A 130 8.87 17.30 -2.66
CA VAL A 130 9.45 17.66 -3.97
C VAL A 130 9.81 19.15 -4.03
N ALA A 131 8.93 20.03 -3.56
CA ALA A 131 9.22 21.46 -3.52
C ALA A 131 10.46 21.78 -2.66
N ASN A 132 10.58 21.17 -1.48
CA ASN A 132 11.77 21.32 -0.64
C ASN A 132 13.03 20.80 -1.35
N TRP A 133 12.95 19.61 -1.96
CA TRP A 133 14.07 19.05 -2.71
C TRP A 133 14.52 19.98 -3.83
N LEU A 134 13.59 20.53 -4.61
CA LEU A 134 13.90 21.50 -5.68
C LEU A 134 14.57 22.75 -5.12
N ALA A 135 14.06 23.30 -4.02
CA ALA A 135 14.64 24.48 -3.38
C ALA A 135 16.06 24.21 -2.84
N GLU A 136 16.32 23.03 -2.28
CA GLU A 136 17.66 22.61 -1.82
C GLU A 136 18.67 22.47 -2.97
N HIS A 137 18.20 22.25 -4.20
CA HIS A 137 19.01 22.15 -5.41
C HIS A 137 18.98 23.44 -6.25
N ASP A 138 18.72 24.58 -5.61
CA ASP A 138 18.68 25.91 -6.23
C ASP A 138 17.64 26.10 -7.35
N ARG A 139 16.62 25.24 -7.40
CA ARG A 139 15.49 25.30 -8.35
C ARG A 139 14.26 25.89 -7.66
N ILE A 140 14.41 27.09 -7.09
CA ILE A 140 13.38 27.71 -6.22
C ILE A 140 12.11 28.06 -7.00
N GLU A 141 12.24 28.52 -8.23
CA GLU A 141 11.12 28.88 -9.10
C GLU A 141 10.24 27.65 -9.37
N GLU A 142 10.86 26.51 -9.71
CA GLU A 142 10.15 25.24 -9.91
C GLU A 142 9.51 24.75 -8.62
N ALA A 143 10.17 24.91 -7.47
CA ALA A 143 9.58 24.59 -6.18
C ALA A 143 8.29 25.41 -5.92
N ILE A 144 8.30 26.70 -6.24
CA ILE A 144 7.13 27.58 -6.14
C ILE A 144 6.03 27.14 -7.11
N GLU A 145 6.37 26.73 -8.33
CA GLU A 145 5.40 26.20 -9.29
C GLU A 145 4.72 24.94 -8.78
N ILE A 146 5.47 23.99 -8.21
CA ILE A 146 4.91 22.78 -7.59
C ILE A 146 3.94 23.16 -6.46
N LEU A 147 4.33 24.10 -5.60
CA LEU A 147 3.46 24.55 -4.51
C LEU A 147 2.18 25.22 -5.06
N ASN A 148 2.27 26.03 -6.11
CA ASN A 148 1.10 26.65 -6.71
C ASN A 148 0.16 25.59 -7.33
N LYS A 149 0.72 24.59 -8.02
CA LYS A 149 -0.06 23.53 -8.68
C LYS A 149 -0.89 22.72 -7.69
N TYR A 150 -0.32 22.34 -6.55
CA TYR A 150 -0.99 21.45 -5.59
C TYR A 150 -1.54 22.16 -4.34
N ARG A 151 -1.56 23.50 -4.36
CA ARG A 151 -2.00 24.37 -3.25
C ARG A 151 -3.35 23.98 -2.66
N SER A 152 -4.29 23.50 -3.48
CA SER A 152 -5.64 23.17 -3.02
C SER A 152 -5.67 22.08 -1.94
N SER A 153 -4.64 21.23 -1.87
CA SER A 153 -4.58 20.09 -0.96
C SER A 153 -4.33 20.51 0.50
N ASP A 154 -3.55 21.59 0.70
CA ASP A 154 -3.35 22.22 2.01
C ASP A 154 -3.00 23.71 1.80
N PRO A 155 -3.99 24.59 1.62
CA PRO A 155 -3.72 25.97 1.26
C PRO A 155 -2.81 26.70 2.25
N LEU A 156 -2.97 26.41 3.55
CA LEU A 156 -2.23 27.10 4.61
C LEU A 156 -0.74 26.75 4.59
N LEU A 157 -0.39 25.45 4.57
CA LEU A 157 1.01 25.05 4.56
C LEU A 157 1.71 25.43 3.25
N TYR A 158 0.99 25.35 2.12
CA TYR A 158 1.55 25.70 0.83
C TYR A 158 1.82 27.20 0.70
N ASP A 159 0.90 28.05 1.17
CA ASP A 159 1.12 29.49 1.20
C ASP A 159 2.33 29.86 2.08
N LEU A 160 2.43 29.27 3.27
CA LEU A 160 3.56 29.50 4.17
C LEU A 160 4.90 29.12 3.52
N MET A 161 4.96 27.95 2.87
CA MET A 161 6.18 27.50 2.20
C MET A 161 6.53 28.39 1.00
N ARG A 162 5.54 28.77 0.20
CA ARG A 162 5.75 29.66 -0.95
C ARG A 162 6.28 31.02 -0.52
N ASP A 163 5.70 31.62 0.52
CA ASP A 163 6.13 32.91 1.02
C ASP A 163 7.58 32.87 1.52
N ARG A 164 7.98 31.78 2.17
CA ARG A 164 9.37 31.54 2.58
C ARG A 164 10.29 31.46 1.35
N LEU A 165 9.95 30.63 0.36
CA LEU A 165 10.77 30.43 -0.83
C LEU A 165 10.89 31.70 -1.68
N ALA A 166 9.81 32.47 -1.80
CA ALA A 166 9.80 33.75 -2.51
C ALA A 166 10.77 34.77 -1.88
N ARG A 167 10.85 34.83 -0.54
CA ARG A 167 11.86 35.67 0.14
C ARG A 167 13.28 35.22 -0.17
N THR A 168 13.54 33.92 -0.09
CA THR A 168 14.86 33.35 -0.43
C THR A 168 15.26 33.64 -1.88
N LEU A 169 14.32 33.62 -2.82
CA LEU A 169 14.58 33.98 -4.21
C LEU A 169 15.03 35.44 -4.34
N VAL A 170 14.30 36.36 -3.72
CA VAL A 170 14.62 37.80 -3.74
C VAL A 170 15.99 38.07 -3.10
N GLU A 171 16.27 37.48 -1.93
CA GLU A 171 17.56 37.63 -1.24
C GLU A 171 18.74 37.22 -2.16
N ARG A 172 18.60 36.10 -2.88
CA ARG A 172 19.62 35.61 -3.82
C ARG A 172 19.79 36.50 -5.05
N GLU A 173 18.71 37.10 -5.54
CA GLU A 173 18.78 38.04 -6.66
C GLU A 173 19.51 39.33 -6.24
N GLU A 174 19.24 39.84 -5.04
CA GLU A 174 19.91 41.01 -4.48
C GLU A 174 21.42 40.76 -4.26
N GLU A 175 21.78 39.59 -3.71
CA GLU A 175 23.18 39.17 -3.58
C GLU A 175 23.89 39.15 -4.95
N LYS A 176 23.30 38.47 -5.94
CA LYS A 176 23.84 38.42 -7.31
C LYS A 176 23.94 39.79 -7.96
N MET A 177 23.07 40.74 -7.62
CA MET A 177 23.15 42.12 -8.10
C MET A 177 24.28 42.90 -7.42
N SER A 178 24.52 42.66 -6.12
CA SER A 178 25.60 43.31 -5.37
C SER A 178 27.01 42.88 -5.81
N GLU A 179 27.12 41.67 -6.38
CA GLU A 179 28.38 41.11 -6.88
C GLU A 179 28.72 41.53 -8.32
N ARG A 180 27.83 42.24 -9.02
CA ARG A 180 28.13 42.74 -10.38
C ARG A 180 29.01 44.01 -10.30
N PRO A 181 30.21 44.00 -10.89
CA PRO A 181 31.16 45.11 -10.86
C PRO A 181 30.71 46.33 -11.67
#